data_AF-A0A1W6K3C3-F1
#
_entry.id   AF-A0A1W6K3C3-F1
#
_cell.length_a   1.000
_cell.length_b   1.000
_cell.length_c   1.000
_cell.angle_alpha   90.00
_cell.angle_beta   90.00
_cell.angle_gamma   90.00
#
_symmetry.space_group_name_H-M   'P 1'
#
loop_
_entity.id
_entity.type
_entity.pdbx_description
1 polymer ?
#
loop_
_entity_poly.entity_id
_entity_poly.type
_entity_poly.pdbx_seq_one_letter_code
_entity_poly.pdbx_strand_id
1 'polypeptide(L)'
;MSIRKHEILKYKEYLKNLIYGVDIFLFDIGILLGKYIIIDPNIYTYFRVHGENTGRVFANQIDEWKRKQLDYLNNHVITFNIINQFIEDNFDLREKHVKLIHNYVKYEISISKIGIKLFQKNQKVSLIDLINVLRIYPKLIFVLFYLIDFGPSILKEIVIRKWFEKSLNKT
;
A
#
# COMPACT_ATOMS: atom_id res chain seq x y z
N MET A 1 -13.02 20.42 -8.91
CA MET A 1 -13.32 21.14 -7.66
C MET A 1 -12.27 20.71 -6.64
N SER A 2 -11.49 21.63 -6.06
CA SER A 2 -10.44 21.29 -5.08
C SER A 2 -11.05 21.01 -3.70
N ILE A 3 -10.41 20.13 -2.92
CA ILE A 3 -10.81 19.85 -1.53
C ILE A 3 -10.55 21.12 -0.71
N ARG A 4 -11.56 21.60 0.03
CA ARG A 4 -11.40 22.83 0.81
C ARG A 4 -10.55 22.54 2.06
N LYS A 5 -9.67 23.49 2.44
CA LYS A 5 -8.79 23.36 3.61
C LYS A 5 -9.54 22.96 4.89
N HIS A 6 -10.72 23.52 5.12
CA HIS A 6 -11.52 23.22 6.31
C HIS A 6 -12.08 21.78 6.32
N GLU A 7 -12.25 21.14 5.16
CA GLU A 7 -12.65 19.72 5.08
C GLU A 7 -11.49 18.82 5.52
N ILE A 8 -10.26 19.15 5.12
CA ILE A 8 -9.04 18.42 5.51
C ILE A 8 -8.73 18.60 7.00
N LEU A 9 -8.87 19.81 7.53
CA LEU A 9 -8.54 20.12 8.93
C LEU A 9 -9.40 19.39 9.96
N LYS A 10 -10.58 18.90 9.57
CA LYS A 10 -11.42 18.03 10.43
C LYS A 10 -10.68 16.76 10.83
N TYR A 11 -9.76 16.29 9.99
CA TYR A 11 -9.07 15.00 10.14
C TYR A 11 -7.59 15.16 10.48
N LYS A 12 -7.21 16.31 11.05
CA LYS A 12 -5.81 16.66 11.37
C LYS A 12 -5.11 15.64 12.27
N GLU A 13 -5.84 14.96 13.15
CA GLU A 13 -5.23 13.98 14.06
C GLU A 13 -4.76 12.72 13.33
N TYR A 14 -5.48 12.27 12.30
CA TYR A 14 -5.00 11.17 11.43
C TYR A 14 -3.79 11.61 10.61
N LEU A 15 -3.81 12.84 10.07
CA LEU A 15 -2.70 13.41 9.31
C LEU A 15 -1.39 13.46 10.11
N LYS A 16 -1.45 13.81 11.39
CA LYS A 16 -0.25 13.85 12.26
C LYS A 16 0.41 12.49 12.43
N ASN A 17 -0.38 11.42 12.36
CA ASN A 17 0.10 10.05 12.56
C ASN A 17 0.62 9.42 11.25
N LEU A 18 0.38 10.05 10.10
CA LEU A 18 0.86 9.58 8.81
C LEU A 18 2.34 9.89 8.63
N ILE A 19 3.16 8.84 8.63
CA ILE A 19 4.60 8.95 8.37
C ILE A 19 4.86 9.14 6.86
N TYR A 20 4.05 8.52 6.01
CA TYR A 20 4.11 8.59 4.54
C TYR A 20 2.70 8.55 3.95
N GLY A 21 2.58 8.77 2.63
CA GLY A 21 1.31 8.60 1.91
C GLY A 21 0.27 9.68 2.20
N VAL A 22 0.70 10.88 2.61
CA VAL A 22 -0.21 12.03 2.84
C VAL A 22 -0.98 12.37 1.57
N ASP A 23 -0.33 12.28 0.41
CA ASP A 23 -0.94 12.43 -0.90
C ASP A 23 -2.05 11.40 -1.16
N ILE A 24 -1.80 10.12 -0.84
CA ILE A 24 -2.80 9.04 -0.92
C ILE A 24 -3.98 9.34 0.01
N PHE A 25 -3.70 9.68 1.27
CA PHE A 25 -4.73 10.01 2.25
C PHE A 25 -5.59 11.21 1.82
N LEU A 26 -4.98 12.27 1.28
CA LEU A 26 -5.71 13.44 0.78
C LEU A 26 -6.55 13.10 -0.46
N PHE A 27 -6.07 12.21 -1.32
CA PHE A 27 -6.83 11.70 -2.46
C PHE A 27 -8.03 10.88 -2.01
N ASP A 28 -7.83 9.96 -1.05
CA ASP A 28 -8.88 9.13 -0.47
C ASP A 28 -9.96 9.99 0.22
N ILE A 29 -9.58 11.04 0.97
CA ILE A 29 -10.55 12.01 1.52
C ILE A 29 -11.44 12.59 0.43
N GLY A 30 -10.87 12.99 -0.70
CA GLY A 30 -11.63 13.55 -1.82
C GLY A 30 -12.72 12.58 -2.29
N ILE A 31 -12.35 11.32 -2.50
CA ILE A 31 -13.29 10.28 -2.93
C ILE A 31 -14.32 9.98 -1.85
N LEU A 32 -13.90 9.85 -0.58
CA LEU A 32 -14.77 9.52 0.55
C LEU A 32 -15.83 10.61 0.80
N LEU A 33 -15.47 11.88 0.58
CA LEU A 33 -16.39 13.02 0.60
C LEU A 33 -17.29 13.10 -0.65
N GLY A 34 -17.27 12.10 -1.52
CA GLY A 34 -18.07 12.04 -2.74
C GLY A 34 -17.67 13.08 -3.79
N LYS A 35 -16.46 13.63 -3.73
CA LYS A 35 -15.99 14.61 -4.71
C LYS A 35 -15.58 13.88 -5.99
N TYR A 36 -15.98 14.43 -7.13
CA TYR A 36 -15.53 13.94 -8.43
C TYR A 36 -14.07 14.35 -8.68
N ILE A 37 -13.26 13.40 -9.13
CA ILE A 37 -11.93 13.66 -9.66
C ILE A 37 -12.10 14.30 -11.03
N ILE A 38 -11.61 15.53 -11.18
CA ILE A 38 -11.56 16.23 -12.46
C ILE A 38 -10.10 16.22 -12.90
N ILE A 39 -9.82 15.57 -14.03
CA ILE A 39 -8.52 15.59 -14.68
C ILE A 39 -8.58 16.75 -15.67
N ASP A 40 -7.81 17.81 -15.41
CA ASP A 40 -7.63 18.90 -16.36
C ASP A 40 -6.40 18.60 -17.23
N PRO A 41 -6.58 18.30 -18.54
CA PRO A 41 -5.47 17.96 -19.41
C PRO A 41 -4.56 19.16 -19.74
N ASN A 42 -5.02 20.39 -19.48
CA ASN A 42 -4.29 21.62 -19.80
C ASN A 42 -3.42 22.11 -18.63
N ILE A 43 -3.65 21.60 -17.42
CA ILE A 43 -2.79 21.87 -16.27
C ILE A 43 -1.67 20.83 -16.27
N TYR A 44 -0.50 21.22 -16.78
CA TYR A 44 0.74 20.46 -16.60
C TYR A 44 1.13 20.47 -15.12
N THR A 45 0.62 19.52 -14.34
CA THR A 45 1.12 19.28 -12.98
C THR A 45 2.52 18.67 -13.07
N TYR A 46 3.52 19.56 -13.00
CA TYR A 46 4.94 19.39 -12.70
C TYR A 46 5.62 18.08 -13.15
N PHE A 47 6.57 18.25 -14.07
CA PHE A 47 7.66 17.32 -14.36
C PHE A 47 8.23 16.71 -13.07
N ARG A 48 8.11 15.38 -12.91
CA ARG A 48 8.66 14.66 -11.75
C ARG A 48 10.17 14.49 -11.97
N VAL A 49 11.00 15.43 -11.48
CA VAL A 49 12.48 15.38 -11.56
C VAL A 49 13.06 14.39 -10.53
N HIS A 50 12.53 13.17 -10.49
CA HIS A 50 13.05 12.09 -9.64
C HIS A 50 13.19 10.83 -10.49
N GLY A 51 14.04 10.89 -11.51
CA GLY A 51 14.39 9.72 -12.34
C GLY A 51 15.36 8.76 -11.65
N GLU A 52 16.22 9.26 -10.75
CA GLU A 52 17.40 8.50 -10.30
C GLU A 52 17.57 8.41 -8.77
N ASN A 53 16.72 9.09 -7.98
CA ASN A 53 16.92 9.26 -6.54
C ASN A 53 15.84 8.61 -5.64
N THR A 54 15.01 7.70 -6.15
CA THR A 54 14.11 6.89 -5.29
C THR A 54 14.88 5.79 -4.56
N GLY A 55 15.92 6.17 -3.79
CA GLY A 55 16.76 5.29 -2.98
C GLY A 55 16.03 4.50 -1.89
N ARG A 56 14.69 4.65 -1.77
CA ARG A 56 13.83 3.86 -0.87
C ARG A 56 13.67 2.40 -1.30
N VAL A 57 13.94 2.06 -2.57
CA VAL A 57 13.74 0.71 -3.12
C VAL A 57 14.98 0.19 -3.84
N PHE A 58 15.85 1.10 -4.30
CA PHE A 58 17.08 0.74 -4.99
C PHE A 58 18.20 0.48 -3.99
N ALA A 59 18.75 -0.72 -4.06
CA ALA A 59 20.03 -1.08 -3.47
C ALA A 59 20.66 -2.13 -4.38
N ASN A 60 21.96 -2.01 -4.62
CA ASN A 60 22.69 -2.96 -5.45
C ASN A 60 23.07 -4.23 -4.66
N GLN A 61 22.87 -4.20 -3.34
CA GLN A 61 23.12 -5.32 -2.43
C GLN A 61 21.79 -5.87 -1.90
N ILE A 62 21.64 -7.19 -1.95
CA ILE A 62 20.39 -7.87 -1.62
C ILE A 62 19.95 -7.64 -0.16
N ASP A 63 20.88 -7.56 0.79
CA ASP A 63 20.53 -7.41 2.21
C ASP A 63 20.02 -5.99 2.52
N GLU A 64 20.66 -4.98 1.94
CA GLU A 64 20.17 -3.61 2.01
C GLU A 64 18.82 -3.47 1.31
N TRP A 65 18.65 -4.12 0.15
CA TRP A 65 17.37 -4.18 -0.56
C TRP A 65 16.28 -4.84 0.29
N LYS A 66 16.55 -6.00 0.90
CA LYS A 66 15.62 -6.70 1.82
C LYS A 66 15.18 -5.77 2.94
N ARG A 67 16.12 -5.08 3.59
CA ARG A 67 15.82 -4.11 4.66
C ARG A 67 14.91 -2.99 4.16
N LYS A 68 15.24 -2.38 3.01
CA LYS A 68 14.45 -1.32 2.38
C LYS A 68 13.04 -1.77 2.00
N GLN A 69 12.88 -2.97 1.44
CA GLN A 69 11.57 -3.56 1.13
C GLN A 69 10.74 -3.75 2.41
N LEU A 70 11.36 -4.30 3.45
CA LEU A 70 10.69 -4.54 4.71
C LEU A 70 10.25 -3.22 5.37
N ASP A 71 11.12 -2.22 5.39
CA ASP A 71 10.80 -0.87 5.89
C ASP A 71 9.64 -0.26 5.09
N TYR A 72 9.65 -0.40 3.76
CA TYR A 72 8.57 0.07 2.89
C TYR A 72 7.24 -0.61 3.23
N LEU A 73 7.20 -1.94 3.27
CA LEU A 73 5.97 -2.69 3.52
C LEU A 73 5.41 -2.43 4.93
N ASN A 74 6.28 -2.32 5.94
CA ASN A 74 5.85 -1.99 7.30
C ASN A 74 5.23 -0.60 7.37
N ASN A 75 5.87 0.40 6.76
CA ASN A 75 5.31 1.75 6.67
C ASN A 75 3.99 1.79 5.91
N HIS A 76 3.85 0.94 4.88
CA HIS A 76 2.62 0.79 4.12
C HIS A 76 1.48 0.26 5.00
N VAL A 77 1.72 -0.81 5.77
CA VAL A 77 0.74 -1.34 6.72
C VAL A 77 0.33 -0.29 7.75
N ILE A 78 1.28 0.44 8.33
CA ILE A 78 0.98 1.50 9.30
C ILE A 78 0.09 2.58 8.67
N THR A 79 0.49 3.08 7.51
CA THR A 79 -0.22 4.14 6.76
C THR A 79 -1.66 3.72 6.45
N PHE A 80 -1.84 2.54 5.87
CA PHE A 80 -3.17 2.07 5.50
C PHE A 80 -4.02 1.65 6.70
N ASN A 81 -3.43 1.23 7.83
CA ASN A 81 -4.19 1.04 9.06
C ASN A 81 -4.76 2.38 9.58
N ILE A 82 -4.01 3.48 9.49
CA ILE A 82 -4.50 4.81 9.85
C ILE A 82 -5.64 5.21 8.92
N ILE A 83 -5.51 4.97 7.61
CA ILE A 83 -6.59 5.22 6.64
C ILE A 83 -7.82 4.35 6.95
N ASN A 84 -7.62 3.07 7.27
CA ASN A 84 -8.73 2.16 7.61
C ASN A 84 -9.49 2.66 8.84
N GLN A 85 -8.76 3.00 9.90
CA GLN A 85 -9.34 3.55 11.12
C GLN A 85 -10.10 4.86 10.83
N PHE A 86 -9.50 5.75 10.05
CA PHE A 86 -10.15 6.98 9.60
C PHE A 86 -11.49 6.71 8.89
N ILE A 87 -11.52 5.73 7.98
CA ILE A 87 -12.75 5.37 7.27
C ILE A 87 -13.81 4.81 8.24
N GLU A 88 -13.42 3.86 9.08
CA GLU A 88 -14.31 3.19 10.04
C GLU A 88 -14.90 4.19 11.07
N ASP A 89 -14.13 5.20 11.47
CA ASP A 89 -14.56 6.21 12.45
C ASP A 89 -15.48 7.28 11.87
N ASN A 90 -15.41 7.55 10.55
CA ASN A 90 -16.01 8.77 9.97
C ASN A 90 -17.03 8.53 8.86
N PHE A 91 -17.13 7.33 8.29
CA PHE A 91 -17.96 7.07 7.11
C PHE A 91 -18.81 5.81 7.24
N ASP A 92 -19.98 5.82 6.60
CA ASP A 92 -20.86 4.67 6.55
C ASP A 92 -20.40 3.67 5.46
N LEU A 93 -20.00 2.48 5.88
CA LEU A 93 -19.55 1.40 4.99
C LEU A 93 -20.66 0.83 4.08
N ARG A 94 -21.92 1.24 4.27
CA ARG A 94 -23.03 0.92 3.35
C ARG A 94 -22.96 1.75 2.08
N GLU A 95 -22.33 2.91 2.10
CA GLU A 95 -22.14 3.76 0.93
C GLU A 95 -21.16 3.10 -0.07
N LYS A 96 -21.54 3.07 -1.35
CA LYS A 96 -20.83 2.29 -2.37
C LYS A 96 -19.38 2.76 -2.56
N HIS A 97 -19.12 4.06 -2.63
CA HIS A 97 -17.77 4.61 -2.79
C HIS A 97 -16.92 4.42 -1.53
N VAL A 98 -17.50 4.58 -0.34
CA VAL A 98 -16.83 4.30 0.94
C VAL A 98 -16.43 2.83 1.01
N LYS A 99 -17.36 1.91 0.72
CA LYS A 99 -17.10 0.47 0.69
C LYS A 99 -16.00 0.09 -0.29
N LEU A 100 -15.95 0.75 -1.45
CA LEU A 100 -14.91 0.52 -2.46
C LEU A 100 -13.53 0.90 -1.91
N ILE A 101 -13.37 2.11 -1.39
CA ILE A 101 -12.10 2.59 -0.84
C ILE A 101 -11.69 1.75 0.37
N HIS A 102 -12.62 1.44 1.26
CA HIS A 102 -12.37 0.56 2.40
C HIS A 102 -11.86 -0.83 1.98
N ASN A 103 -12.45 -1.45 0.96
CA ASN A 103 -11.97 -2.73 0.43
C ASN A 103 -10.57 -2.61 -0.20
N TYR A 104 -10.28 -1.50 -0.88
CA TYR A 104 -8.95 -1.22 -1.43
C TYR A 104 -7.91 -1.06 -0.32
N VAL A 105 -8.23 -0.32 0.74
CA VAL A 105 -7.36 -0.16 1.92
C VAL A 105 -7.07 -1.52 2.58
N LYS A 106 -8.10 -2.37 2.74
CA LYS A 106 -7.91 -3.74 3.24
C LYS A 106 -7.03 -4.59 2.33
N TYR A 107 -7.17 -4.45 1.01
CA TYR A 107 -6.30 -5.07 0.03
C TYR A 107 -4.84 -4.64 0.25
N GLU A 108 -4.57 -3.33 0.36
CA GLU A 108 -3.22 -2.78 0.52
C GLU A 108 -2.55 -3.23 1.82
N ILE A 109 -3.31 -3.30 2.93
CA ILE A 109 -2.82 -3.85 4.19
C ILE A 109 -2.47 -5.33 4.03
N SER A 110 -3.38 -6.13 3.47
CA SER A 110 -3.23 -7.57 3.40
C SER A 110 -2.11 -8.00 2.44
N ILE A 111 -1.97 -7.35 1.27
CA ILE A 111 -0.86 -7.65 0.36
C ILE A 111 0.49 -7.30 0.99
N SER A 112 0.55 -6.20 1.75
CA SER A 112 1.77 -5.77 2.44
C SER A 112 2.15 -6.76 3.55
N LYS A 113 1.19 -7.26 4.33
CA LYS A 113 1.41 -8.30 5.35
C LYS A 113 1.94 -9.60 4.76
N ILE A 114 1.36 -10.05 3.64
CA ILE A 114 1.84 -11.23 2.90
C ILE A 114 3.28 -10.98 2.44
N GLY A 115 3.57 -9.81 1.88
CA GLY A 115 4.93 -9.42 1.50
C GLY A 115 5.92 -9.46 2.68
N ILE A 116 5.56 -8.89 3.83
CA ILE A 116 6.41 -8.86 5.04
C ILE A 116 6.74 -10.29 5.51
N LYS A 117 5.77 -11.21 5.45
CA LYS A 117 5.94 -12.60 5.90
C LYS A 117 7.01 -13.38 5.13
N LEU A 118 7.27 -12.99 3.87
CA LEU A 118 8.39 -13.52 3.09
C LEU A 118 9.74 -13.20 3.76
N PHE A 119 9.88 -12.02 4.33
CA PHE A 119 11.12 -11.54 4.97
C PHE A 119 11.18 -11.82 6.47
N GLN A 120 10.05 -11.76 7.18
CA GLN A 120 9.96 -11.90 8.64
C GLN A 120 9.02 -13.04 9.06
N LYS A 121 9.59 -14.07 9.70
CA LYS A 121 8.83 -15.24 10.17
C LYS A 121 7.74 -14.90 11.18
N ASN A 122 7.91 -13.84 11.98
CA ASN A 122 7.01 -13.51 13.08
C ASN A 122 5.76 -12.73 12.67
N GLN A 123 5.70 -12.25 11.42
CA GLN A 123 4.53 -11.54 10.92
C GLN A 123 3.30 -12.46 10.95
N LYS A 124 2.17 -11.97 11.46
CA LYS A 124 0.90 -12.71 11.41
C LYS A 124 0.22 -12.43 10.07
N VAL A 125 -0.03 -13.50 9.32
CA VAL A 125 -0.81 -13.49 8.07
C VAL A 125 -1.88 -14.55 8.23
N SER A 126 -3.10 -14.21 7.85
CA SER A 126 -4.30 -15.00 8.07
C SER A 126 -5.05 -15.24 6.76
N LEU A 127 -5.99 -16.18 6.75
CA LEU A 127 -6.78 -16.47 5.55
C LEU A 127 -7.59 -15.24 5.08
N ILE A 128 -8.02 -14.39 6.01
CA ILE A 128 -8.72 -13.15 5.64
C ILE A 128 -7.83 -12.20 4.83
N ASP A 129 -6.51 -12.23 5.04
CA ASP A 129 -5.59 -11.44 4.22
C ASP A 129 -5.57 -11.91 2.76
N LEU A 130 -5.56 -13.22 2.53
CA LEU A 130 -5.67 -13.79 1.19
C LEU A 130 -7.04 -13.44 0.55
N ILE A 131 -8.13 -13.53 1.31
CA ILE A 131 -9.47 -13.19 0.83
C ILE A 131 -9.54 -11.72 0.41
N ASN A 132 -9.00 -10.80 1.21
CA ASN A 132 -8.96 -9.38 0.88
C ASN A 132 -8.18 -9.13 -0.42
N VAL A 133 -7.05 -9.83 -0.61
CA VAL A 133 -6.24 -9.71 -1.84
C VAL A 133 -7.02 -10.21 -3.06
N LEU A 134 -7.57 -11.41 -3.00
CA LEU A 134 -8.29 -12.04 -4.11
C LEU A 134 -9.60 -11.33 -4.46
N ARG A 135 -10.22 -10.62 -3.50
CA ARG A 135 -11.43 -9.83 -3.74
C ARG A 135 -11.19 -8.70 -4.75
N ILE A 136 -10.01 -8.08 -4.75
CA ILE A 136 -9.67 -6.98 -5.67
C ILE A 136 -8.94 -7.52 -6.90
N TYR A 137 -7.96 -8.41 -6.70
CA TYR A 137 -7.18 -9.00 -7.80
C TYR A 137 -7.18 -10.54 -7.70
N PRO A 138 -8.16 -11.22 -8.32
CA PRO A 138 -8.30 -12.68 -8.27
C PRO A 138 -7.28 -13.37 -9.18
N LYS A 139 -5.99 -13.28 -8.83
CA LYS A 139 -4.90 -13.93 -9.56
C LYS A 139 -4.31 -15.06 -8.73
N LEU A 140 -4.11 -16.22 -9.37
CA LEU A 140 -3.52 -17.41 -8.76
C LEU A 140 -2.15 -17.13 -8.11
N ILE A 141 -1.40 -16.16 -8.65
CA ILE A 141 -0.09 -15.78 -8.12
C ILE A 141 -0.14 -15.37 -6.64
N PHE A 142 -1.23 -14.76 -6.18
CA PHE A 142 -1.37 -14.37 -4.77
C PHE A 142 -1.64 -15.58 -3.86
N VAL A 143 -2.34 -16.60 -4.36
CA VAL A 143 -2.48 -17.88 -3.67
C VAL A 143 -1.10 -18.55 -3.55
N LEU A 144 -0.32 -18.55 -4.63
CA LEU A 144 1.03 -19.12 -4.61
C LEU A 144 1.94 -18.38 -3.61
N PHE A 145 1.93 -17.04 -3.59
CA PHE A 145 2.69 -16.29 -2.59
C PHE A 145 2.25 -16.59 -1.16
N TYR A 146 0.94 -16.67 -0.92
CA TYR A 146 0.42 -17.06 0.39
C TYR A 146 0.84 -18.48 0.80
N LEU A 147 0.90 -19.43 -0.15
CA LEU A 147 1.37 -20.80 0.14
C LEU A 147 2.88 -20.88 0.36
N ILE A 148 3.67 -20.04 -0.34
CA ILE A 148 5.11 -19.91 -0.12
C ILE A 148 5.42 -19.52 1.34
N ASP A 149 4.53 -18.81 2.02
CA ASP A 149 4.69 -18.46 3.44
C ASP A 149 4.75 -19.69 4.36
N PHE A 150 4.09 -20.78 3.99
CA PHE A 150 4.12 -22.06 4.71
C PHE A 150 5.21 -23.00 4.19
N GLY A 151 5.91 -22.60 3.12
CA GLY A 151 7.00 -23.37 2.53
C GLY A 151 8.33 -23.24 3.29
N PRO A 152 9.31 -24.12 2.98
CA PRO A 152 10.66 -24.05 3.54
C PRO A 152 11.37 -22.71 3.28
N SER A 153 12.26 -22.30 4.18
CA SER A 153 13.02 -21.04 4.07
C SER A 153 13.78 -20.91 2.73
N ILE A 154 14.22 -22.02 2.15
CA ILE A 154 14.92 -22.05 0.85
C ILE A 154 14.03 -21.53 -0.27
N LEU A 155 12.74 -21.91 -0.31
CA LEU A 155 11.81 -21.41 -1.32
C LEU A 155 11.60 -19.90 -1.19
N LYS A 156 11.52 -19.40 0.04
CA LYS A 156 11.39 -17.96 0.31
C LYS A 156 12.62 -17.20 -0.20
N GLU A 157 13.82 -17.69 0.07
CA GLU A 157 15.06 -17.08 -0.42
C GLU A 157 15.14 -17.09 -1.95
N ILE A 158 14.70 -18.16 -2.63
CA ILE A 158 14.62 -18.20 -4.09
C ILE A 158 13.68 -17.11 -4.63
N VAL A 159 12.49 -16.98 -4.04
CA VAL A 159 11.51 -15.97 -4.43
C VAL A 159 12.04 -14.56 -4.21
N ILE A 160 12.68 -14.32 -3.06
CA ILE A 160 13.30 -13.03 -2.74
C ILE A 160 14.41 -12.69 -3.73
N ARG A 161 15.30 -13.64 -4.06
CA ARG A 161 16.37 -13.43 -5.05
C ARG A 161 15.83 -13.09 -6.43
N LYS A 162 14.83 -13.84 -6.92
CA LYS A 162 14.18 -13.54 -8.21
C LYS A 162 13.51 -12.18 -8.22
N TRP A 163 12.92 -11.76 -7.10
CA TRP A 163 12.32 -10.43 -6.99
C TRP A 163 13.40 -9.34 -7.00
N PHE A 164 14.51 -9.54 -6.28
CA PHE A 164 15.65 -8.65 -6.30
C PHE A 164 16.24 -8.49 -7.71
N GLU A 165 16.53 -9.59 -8.42
CA GLU A 165 17.03 -9.57 -9.81
C GLU A 165 16.07 -8.82 -10.74
N LYS A 166 14.76 -9.06 -10.62
CA LYS A 166 13.75 -8.34 -11.39
C LYS A 166 13.73 -6.84 -11.08
N SER A 167 14.05 -6.43 -9.86
CA SER A 167 14.12 -5.01 -9.50
C SER A 167 15.34 -4.31 -10.10
N LEU A 168 16.43 -5.04 -10.32
CA LEU A 168 17.64 -4.55 -11.00
C LEU A 168 17.46 -4.46 -12.53
N ASN A 169 16.61 -5.29 -13.13
CA ASN A 169 16.36 -5.28 -14.58
C ASN A 169 15.31 -4.25 -15.02
N LYS A 170 14.78 -3.44 -14.10
CA LYS A 170 13.81 -2.36 -14.38
C LYS A 170 14.47 -0.96 -14.40
N THR A 171 15.76 -0.88 -14.14
CA THR A 171 16.65 0.24 -14.47
C THR A 171 17.20 0.08 -15.88
#